data_AF-A0A251WL93-F1
#
_entry.id   AF-A0A251WL93-F1
#
_cell.length_a   1.000
_cell.length_b   1.000
_cell.length_c   1.000
_cell.angle_alpha   90.00
_cell.angle_beta   90.00
_cell.angle_gamma   90.00
#
_symmetry.space_group_name_H-M   'P 1'
#
loop_
_entity.id
_entity.type
_entity.pdbx_description
1 polymer ?
#
loop_
_entity_poly.entity_id
_entity_poly.type
_entity_poly.pdbx_seq_one_letter_code
_entity_poly.pdbx_strand_id
1 'polypeptide(L)'
;MLKQTFTIVALSTALAGSLVSAANATPQDFVGNWINVNSNTSGITRFVVTQQGKELRIQVFGKCHPTDCDWGSASLVTYGRNVEDPNHTAATTTYTPSFAKNTLVLNLQGARGSQINLQNFTQFVDNSNRQNYFTQESFRQVALTPRLVFKGTEAYTANGKQWIRYKLAIANKEIFPAELFGPAPDLPPCGSNTQASRTWVDIFNTANNQRIYGFCALSSQQDLDSLWFAVERGTAPPRQVYVVLTDRRTNTAYRSNSVTLR
;
A
#
# COMPACT_ATOMS: atom_id res chain seq x y z
N MET A 1 43.91 24.84 67.87
CA MET A 1 42.87 23.81 67.73
C MET A 1 42.49 23.71 66.26
N LEU A 2 42.70 22.53 65.68
CA LEU A 2 42.49 22.18 64.27
C LEU A 2 41.04 22.43 63.82
N LYS A 3 40.85 23.02 62.63
CA LYS A 3 39.67 22.76 61.80
C LYS A 3 40.13 22.48 60.37
N GLN A 4 40.15 21.20 60.03
CA GLN A 4 40.32 20.70 58.67
C GLN A 4 38.99 20.90 57.92
N THR A 5 39.01 21.63 56.82
CA THR A 5 37.91 21.71 55.86
C THR A 5 38.20 20.76 54.70
N PHE A 6 37.42 19.68 54.61
CA PHE A 6 37.36 18.81 53.44
C PHE A 6 36.34 19.38 52.45
N THR A 7 36.78 19.70 51.24
CA THR A 7 35.90 20.06 50.11
C THR A 7 35.62 18.81 49.31
N ILE A 8 34.40 18.28 49.38
CA ILE A 8 33.96 17.15 48.54
C ILE A 8 33.48 17.73 47.20
N VAL A 9 34.21 17.43 46.13
CA VAL A 9 33.76 17.67 44.74
C VAL A 9 32.90 16.48 44.34
N ALA A 10 31.58 16.67 44.29
CA ALA A 10 30.67 15.67 43.72
C ALA A 10 30.64 15.82 42.19
N LEU A 11 31.34 14.91 41.49
CA LEU A 11 31.22 14.77 40.04
C LEU A 11 29.96 13.97 39.73
N SER A 12 28.85 14.65 39.45
CA SER A 12 27.62 14.01 38.98
C SER A 12 27.72 13.77 37.48
N THR A 13 28.11 12.56 37.07
CA THR A 13 27.94 12.07 35.70
C THR A 13 26.46 11.86 35.43
N ALA A 14 25.81 12.81 34.76
CA ALA A 14 24.47 12.62 34.24
C ALA A 14 24.52 11.68 33.03
N LEU A 15 24.08 10.43 33.21
CA LEU A 15 23.76 9.55 32.08
C LEU A 15 22.56 10.18 31.35
N ALA A 16 22.80 10.76 30.18
CA ALA A 16 21.74 11.11 29.23
C ALA A 16 21.19 9.81 28.63
N GLY A 17 20.24 9.18 29.33
CA GLY A 17 19.42 8.14 28.74
C GLY A 17 18.58 8.76 27.63
N SER A 18 18.82 8.36 26.39
CA SER A 18 17.94 8.68 25.28
C SER A 18 16.57 8.07 25.54
N LEU A 19 15.60 8.90 25.91
CA LEU A 19 14.20 8.51 25.97
C LEU A 19 13.74 8.22 24.54
N VAL A 20 13.78 6.95 24.14
CA VAL A 20 13.06 6.49 22.95
C VAL A 20 11.59 6.62 23.31
N SER A 21 10.92 7.67 22.82
CA SER A 21 9.45 7.74 22.92
C SER A 21 8.87 6.48 22.30
N ALA A 22 8.15 5.69 23.10
CA ALA A 22 7.24 4.69 22.55
C ALA A 22 6.32 5.44 21.58
N ALA A 23 6.32 5.03 20.30
CA ALA A 23 5.42 5.62 19.33
C ALA A 23 3.99 5.26 19.78
N ASN A 24 3.24 6.27 20.20
CA ASN A 24 1.85 6.15 20.64
C ASN A 24 0.97 5.83 19.43
N ALA A 25 0.05 4.89 19.59
CA ALA A 25 -0.89 4.56 18.52
C ALA A 25 -2.02 5.57 18.48
N THR A 26 -2.19 6.26 17.35
CA THR A 26 -3.28 7.23 17.14
C THR A 26 -4.32 6.63 16.19
N PRO A 27 -5.51 7.23 15.97
CA PRO A 27 -6.40 6.78 14.88
C PRO A 27 -5.68 6.67 13.52
N GLN A 28 -4.57 7.39 13.34
CA GLN A 28 -3.68 7.29 12.18
C GLN A 28 -3.05 5.91 11.99
N ASP A 29 -2.86 5.13 13.05
CA ASP A 29 -2.24 3.80 12.97
C ASP A 29 -3.09 2.80 12.18
N PHE A 30 -4.40 3.03 12.08
CA PHE A 30 -5.25 2.25 11.19
C PHE A 30 -5.05 2.63 9.72
N VAL A 31 -4.65 3.87 9.42
CA VAL A 31 -4.54 4.39 8.05
C VAL A 31 -3.48 3.61 7.27
N GLY A 32 -3.85 3.11 6.09
CA GLY A 32 -2.94 2.39 5.22
C GLY A 32 -3.61 1.25 4.47
N ASN A 33 -2.77 0.48 3.79
CA ASN A 33 -3.18 -0.70 3.03
C ASN A 33 -2.86 -1.94 3.86
N TRP A 34 -3.82 -2.85 3.97
CA TRP A 34 -3.72 -4.03 4.81
C TRP A 34 -4.00 -5.26 3.98
N ILE A 35 -3.09 -6.22 3.99
CA ILE A 35 -3.21 -7.48 3.25
C ILE A 35 -3.29 -8.63 4.24
N ASN A 36 -4.18 -9.58 3.98
CA ASN A 36 -4.30 -10.79 4.77
C ASN A 36 -2.97 -11.53 4.78
N VAL A 37 -2.54 -11.98 5.97
CA VAL A 37 -1.33 -12.78 6.13
C VAL A 37 -1.48 -14.13 5.44
N ASN A 38 -2.70 -14.69 5.40
CA ASN A 38 -3.04 -15.88 4.63
C ASN A 38 -3.43 -15.53 3.19
N SER A 39 -2.52 -15.75 2.23
CA SER A 39 -2.79 -15.54 0.80
C SER A 39 -3.85 -16.48 0.21
N ASN A 40 -4.17 -17.57 0.90
CA ASN A 40 -5.14 -18.58 0.48
C ASN A 40 -6.50 -18.44 1.18
N THR A 41 -6.77 -17.29 1.82
CA THR A 41 -8.07 -17.06 2.48
C THR A 41 -9.24 -17.11 1.48
N SER A 42 -10.38 -17.61 1.95
CA SER A 42 -11.69 -17.48 1.30
C SER A 42 -12.52 -16.30 1.85
N GLY A 43 -11.99 -15.55 2.83
CA GLY A 43 -12.62 -14.42 3.51
C GLY A 43 -12.17 -13.07 2.98
N ILE A 44 -11.79 -12.15 3.88
CA ILE A 44 -11.34 -10.81 3.52
C ILE A 44 -9.88 -10.89 3.09
N THR A 45 -9.57 -10.51 1.84
CA THR A 45 -8.21 -10.59 1.28
C THR A 45 -7.38 -9.36 1.63
N ARG A 46 -8.01 -8.19 1.69
CA ARG A 46 -7.38 -6.91 2.02
C ARG A 46 -8.42 -5.86 2.40
N PHE A 47 -7.93 -4.77 2.97
CA PHE A 47 -8.71 -3.55 3.14
C PHE A 47 -7.80 -2.32 3.10
N VAL A 48 -8.40 -1.16 2.86
CA VAL A 48 -7.71 0.13 2.87
C VAL A 48 -8.42 1.04 3.86
N VAL A 49 -7.67 1.64 4.77
CA VAL A 49 -8.18 2.68 5.66
C VAL A 49 -7.63 4.02 5.19
N THR A 50 -8.51 4.99 5.00
CA THR A 50 -8.18 6.35 4.58
C THR A 50 -8.73 7.35 5.58
N GLN A 51 -8.08 8.51 5.68
CA GLN A 51 -8.55 9.63 6.47
C GLN A 51 -9.20 10.67 5.55
N GLN A 52 -10.44 11.08 5.88
CA GLN A 52 -11.17 12.14 5.20
C GLN A 52 -11.55 13.21 6.22
N GLY A 53 -10.75 14.28 6.29
CA GLY A 53 -10.86 15.27 7.36
C GLY A 53 -10.60 14.63 8.73
N LYS A 54 -11.62 14.61 9.60
CA LYS A 54 -11.54 14.00 10.94
C LYS A 54 -12.04 12.56 10.98
N GLU A 55 -12.67 12.08 9.91
CA GLU A 55 -13.25 10.74 9.86
C GLU A 55 -12.29 9.74 9.22
N LEU A 56 -12.32 8.50 9.70
CA LEU A 56 -11.70 7.38 9.03
C LEU A 56 -12.74 6.62 8.21
N ARG A 57 -12.34 6.21 7.01
CA ARG A 57 -13.12 5.31 6.16
C ARG A 57 -12.33 4.04 5.89
N ILE A 58 -13.03 2.93 5.87
CA ILE A 58 -12.49 1.62 5.51
C ILE A 58 -13.17 1.13 4.23
N GLN A 59 -12.38 0.55 3.33
CA GLN A 59 -12.87 -0.14 2.14
C GLN A 59 -12.35 -1.57 2.18
N VAL A 60 -13.26 -2.53 2.13
CA VAL A 60 -12.98 -3.96 2.35
C VAL A 60 -13.15 -4.74 1.06
N PHE A 61 -12.25 -5.70 0.83
CA PHE A 61 -12.27 -6.56 -0.34
C PHE A 61 -12.31 -8.02 0.11
N GLY A 62 -13.34 -8.73 -0.33
CA GLY A 62 -13.54 -10.16 -0.07
C GLY A 62 -13.10 -11.02 -1.25
N LYS A 63 -12.65 -12.25 -0.97
CA LYS A 63 -12.26 -13.21 -1.99
C LYS A 63 -13.42 -13.48 -2.96
N CYS A 64 -13.20 -13.18 -4.24
CA CYS A 64 -14.11 -13.46 -5.34
C CYS A 64 -13.31 -13.88 -6.59
N HIS A 65 -14.01 -14.29 -7.66
CA HIS A 65 -13.38 -14.67 -8.92
C HIS A 65 -14.01 -13.92 -10.11
N PRO A 66 -13.22 -13.40 -11.06
CA PRO A 66 -11.76 -13.47 -11.16
C PRO A 66 -11.01 -12.46 -10.26
N THR A 67 -11.70 -11.42 -9.79
CA THR A 67 -11.16 -10.37 -8.93
C THR A 67 -11.90 -10.35 -7.60
N ASP A 68 -11.26 -9.84 -6.55
CA ASP A 68 -11.90 -9.64 -5.25
C ASP A 68 -13.13 -8.74 -5.38
N CYS A 69 -14.16 -9.03 -4.58
CA CYS A 69 -15.36 -8.22 -4.50
C CYS A 69 -15.11 -7.04 -3.57
N ASP A 70 -15.29 -5.84 -4.09
CA ASP A 70 -15.33 -4.62 -3.30
C ASP A 70 -16.64 -4.54 -2.50
N TRP A 71 -16.56 -4.47 -1.18
CA TRP A 71 -17.72 -4.29 -0.30
C TRP A 71 -18.14 -2.82 -0.19
N GLY A 72 -17.34 -1.92 -0.77
CA GLY A 72 -17.52 -0.48 -0.73
C GLY A 72 -16.84 0.16 0.48
N SER A 73 -16.95 1.49 0.53
CA SER A 73 -16.36 2.30 1.60
C SER A 73 -17.38 2.59 2.71
N ALA A 74 -17.02 2.28 3.96
CA ALA A 74 -17.82 2.55 5.15
C ALA A 74 -17.05 3.41 6.17
N SER A 75 -17.77 4.05 7.09
CA SER A 75 -17.14 4.76 8.21
C SER A 75 -16.49 3.77 9.18
N LEU A 76 -15.28 4.10 9.64
CA LEU A 76 -14.54 3.33 10.64
C LEU A 76 -14.54 4.09 11.96
N VAL A 77 -15.23 3.55 12.96
CA VAL A 77 -15.28 4.12 14.31
C VAL A 77 -14.15 3.50 15.12
N THR A 78 -13.36 4.32 15.79
CA THR A 78 -12.21 3.86 16.61
C THR A 78 -12.49 4.04 18.10
N TYR A 79 -11.86 3.22 18.93
CA TYR A 79 -12.12 3.15 20.37
C TYR A 79 -10.80 3.04 21.15
N GLY A 80 -10.66 3.88 22.17
CA GLY A 80 -9.69 3.73 23.25
C GLY A 80 -10.17 2.73 24.30
N ARG A 81 -9.31 2.40 25.27
CA ARG A 81 -9.64 1.45 26.35
C ARG A 81 -10.63 2.02 27.38
N ASN A 82 -10.76 3.34 27.44
CA ASN A 82 -11.67 4.07 28.29
C ASN A 82 -11.94 5.46 27.68
N VAL A 83 -12.77 6.27 28.33
CA VAL A 83 -13.23 7.59 27.81
C VAL A 83 -12.12 8.64 27.71
N GLU A 84 -11.00 8.45 28.39
CA GLU A 84 -9.86 9.38 28.40
C GLU A 84 -8.69 8.89 27.54
N ASP A 85 -8.75 7.66 27.02
CA ASP A 85 -7.64 7.05 26.29
C ASP A 85 -7.57 7.59 24.85
N PRO A 86 -6.60 8.46 24.52
CA PRO A 86 -6.47 9.00 23.17
C PRO A 86 -5.89 7.96 22.19
N ASN A 87 -5.38 6.83 22.71
CA ASN A 87 -4.75 5.80 21.91
C ASN A 87 -5.76 4.74 21.50
N HIS A 88 -6.47 5.01 20.43
CA HIS A 88 -7.47 4.08 19.94
C HIS A 88 -6.81 2.85 19.30
N THR A 89 -6.95 1.68 19.92
CA THR A 89 -6.38 0.41 19.42
C THR A 89 -7.44 -0.57 18.90
N ALA A 90 -8.72 -0.25 19.06
CA ALA A 90 -9.82 -1.02 18.51
C ALA A 90 -10.63 -0.16 17.53
N ALA A 91 -11.27 -0.81 16.56
CA ALA A 91 -12.18 -0.14 15.63
C ALA A 91 -13.33 -1.06 15.21
N THR A 92 -14.45 -0.47 14.82
CA THR A 92 -15.57 -1.21 14.23
C THR A 92 -16.10 -0.54 12.98
N THR A 93 -16.66 -1.36 12.10
CA THR A 93 -17.47 -0.90 10.97
C THR A 93 -18.58 -1.91 10.70
N THR A 94 -19.60 -1.53 9.94
CA THR A 94 -20.69 -2.43 9.58
C THR A 94 -21.06 -2.26 8.11
N TYR A 95 -21.23 -3.39 7.43
CA TYR A 95 -21.77 -3.50 6.08
C TYR A 95 -23.10 -4.23 6.11
N THR A 96 -24.14 -3.68 5.48
CA THR A 96 -25.50 -4.25 5.48
C THR A 96 -26.01 -4.49 4.06
N PRO A 97 -25.48 -5.49 3.32
CA PRO A 97 -26.15 -5.97 2.12
C PRO A 97 -27.56 -6.48 2.45
N SER A 98 -28.41 -6.63 1.43
CA SER A 98 -29.82 -7.02 1.62
C SER A 98 -30.02 -8.36 2.33
N PHE A 99 -29.02 -9.24 2.32
CA PHE A 99 -29.13 -10.58 2.88
C PHE A 99 -28.45 -10.78 4.24
N ALA A 100 -27.55 -9.88 4.64
CA ALA A 100 -26.78 -10.03 5.87
C ALA A 100 -26.32 -8.68 6.45
N LYS A 101 -26.01 -8.68 7.74
CA LYS A 101 -25.26 -7.64 8.44
C LYS A 101 -23.89 -8.20 8.81
N ASN A 102 -22.84 -7.58 8.29
CA ASN A 102 -21.45 -7.89 8.61
C ASN A 102 -20.93 -6.80 9.56
N THR A 103 -20.58 -7.17 10.79
CA THR A 103 -19.94 -6.26 11.75
C THR A 103 -18.48 -6.65 11.88
N LEU A 104 -17.60 -5.71 11.51
CA LEU A 104 -16.15 -5.91 11.61
C LEU A 104 -15.65 -5.32 12.92
N VAL A 105 -14.78 -6.07 13.60
CA VAL A 105 -14.04 -5.62 14.78
C VAL A 105 -12.55 -5.77 14.48
N LEU A 106 -11.84 -4.65 14.48
CA LEU A 106 -10.41 -4.58 14.18
C LEU A 106 -9.66 -4.26 15.47
N ASN A 107 -8.60 -5.00 15.75
CA ASN A 107 -7.72 -4.76 16.88
C ASN A 107 -6.28 -4.61 16.38
N LEU A 108 -5.65 -3.46 16.65
CA LEU A 108 -4.24 -3.22 16.35
C LEU A 108 -3.37 -4.09 17.26
N GLN A 109 -2.36 -4.73 16.67
CA GLN A 109 -1.42 -5.62 17.32
C GLN A 109 0.00 -5.41 16.77
N GLY A 110 0.99 -5.94 17.49
CA GLY A 110 2.40 -5.86 17.10
C GLY A 110 3.04 -4.49 17.36
N ALA A 111 4.35 -4.40 17.10
CA ALA A 111 5.09 -3.14 17.27
C ALA A 111 4.49 -2.06 16.35
N ARG A 112 4.08 -0.93 16.94
CA ARG A 112 3.44 0.22 16.26
C ARG A 112 2.24 -0.15 15.39
N GLY A 113 1.43 -1.12 15.82
CA GLY A 113 0.25 -1.52 15.08
C GLY A 113 0.56 -2.16 13.73
N SER A 114 1.72 -2.82 13.54
CA SER A 114 2.07 -3.44 12.26
C SER A 114 1.16 -4.60 11.82
N GLN A 115 0.28 -5.06 12.71
CA GLN A 115 -0.71 -6.10 12.44
C GLN A 115 -2.11 -5.68 12.90
N ILE A 116 -3.13 -6.18 12.21
CA ILE A 116 -4.51 -6.10 12.66
C ILE A 116 -5.07 -7.52 12.76
N ASN A 117 -5.66 -7.84 13.91
CA ASN A 117 -6.58 -8.95 14.03
C ASN A 117 -7.99 -8.43 13.72
N LEU A 118 -8.62 -8.97 12.68
CA LEU A 118 -9.94 -8.58 12.24
C LEU A 118 -10.90 -9.74 12.46
N GLN A 119 -11.99 -9.47 13.16
CA GLN A 119 -13.13 -10.38 13.27
C GLN A 119 -14.27 -9.86 12.40
N ASN A 120 -14.88 -10.74 11.60
CA ASN A 120 -16.10 -10.43 10.87
C ASN A 120 -17.25 -11.27 11.43
N PHE A 121 -18.25 -10.62 12.02
CA PHE A 121 -19.48 -11.26 12.48
C PHE A 121 -20.56 -11.14 11.41
N THR A 122 -20.98 -12.26 10.84
CA THR A 122 -22.01 -12.33 9.81
C THR A 122 -23.34 -12.74 10.43
N GLN A 123 -24.32 -11.84 10.38
CA GLN A 123 -25.71 -12.09 10.76
C GLN A 123 -26.61 -12.13 9.53
N PHE A 124 -27.26 -13.25 9.24
CA PHE A 124 -28.22 -13.36 8.12
C PHE A 124 -29.56 -12.74 8.50
N VAL A 125 -30.13 -11.93 7.60
CA VAL A 125 -31.37 -11.16 7.82
C VAL A 125 -32.43 -11.41 6.74
N ASP A 126 -32.17 -12.36 5.84
CA ASP A 126 -33.04 -12.70 4.70
C ASP A 126 -33.96 -13.91 4.94
N ASN A 127 -34.13 -14.35 6.18
CA ASN A 127 -34.91 -15.53 6.55
C ASN A 127 -34.45 -16.83 5.82
N SER A 128 -33.19 -16.90 5.38
CA SER A 128 -32.63 -18.06 4.68
C SER A 128 -32.38 -19.29 5.56
N ASN A 129 -32.65 -19.20 6.87
CA ASN A 129 -32.29 -20.21 7.89
C ASN A 129 -30.79 -20.51 7.99
N ARG A 130 -29.93 -19.71 7.34
CA ARG A 130 -28.48 -19.83 7.47
C ARG A 130 -28.06 -19.44 8.89
N GLN A 131 -27.17 -20.24 9.47
CA GLN A 131 -26.62 -20.00 10.81
C GLN A 131 -25.63 -18.82 10.78
N ASN A 132 -25.79 -17.88 11.72
CA ASN A 132 -24.83 -16.80 11.93
C ASN A 132 -23.47 -17.38 12.33
N TYR A 133 -22.40 -16.77 11.85
CA TYR A 133 -21.03 -17.21 12.11
C TYR A 133 -20.09 -16.01 12.22
N PHE A 134 -18.86 -16.25 12.65
CA PHE A 134 -17.80 -15.25 12.57
C PHE A 134 -16.52 -15.85 12.03
N THR A 135 -15.70 -15.02 11.40
CA THR A 135 -14.31 -15.35 11.03
C THR A 135 -13.35 -14.46 11.78
N GLN A 136 -12.12 -14.92 11.93
CA GLN A 136 -11.02 -14.14 12.49
C GLN A 136 -9.79 -14.30 11.61
N GLU A 137 -9.22 -13.19 11.18
CA GLU A 137 -8.13 -13.15 10.21
C GLU A 137 -7.07 -12.14 10.66
N SER A 138 -5.81 -12.38 10.26
CA SER A 138 -4.69 -11.49 10.60
C SER A 138 -4.21 -10.77 9.35
N PHE A 139 -3.98 -9.48 9.49
CA PHE A 139 -3.55 -8.59 8.41
C PHE A 139 -2.25 -7.92 8.79
N ARG A 140 -1.43 -7.65 7.78
CA ARG A 140 -0.23 -6.83 7.92
C ARG A 140 -0.36 -5.57 7.10
N GLN A 141 0.16 -4.46 7.61
CA GLN A 141 0.23 -3.23 6.84
C GLN A 141 1.26 -3.39 5.72
N VAL A 142 0.95 -2.87 4.54
CA VAL A 142 1.86 -2.84 3.39
C VAL A 142 2.01 -1.43 2.84
N ALA A 143 3.25 -1.02 2.62
CA ALA A 143 3.56 0.19 1.87
C ALA A 143 3.54 -0.15 0.38
N LEU A 144 2.76 0.58 -0.43
CA LEU A 144 2.70 0.43 -1.89
C LEU A 144 3.95 1.00 -2.58
N THR A 145 5.14 0.62 -2.12
CA THR A 145 6.42 1.04 -2.71
C THR A 145 6.83 0.02 -3.78
N PRO A 146 6.90 0.39 -5.07
CA PRO A 146 7.27 -0.56 -6.12
C PRO A 146 8.73 -0.99 -5.98
N ARG A 147 8.99 -2.30 -6.05
CA ARG A 147 10.34 -2.86 -6.08
C ARG A 147 10.73 -3.12 -7.53
N LEU A 148 11.33 -2.11 -8.15
CA LEU A 148 11.81 -2.20 -9.52
C LEU A 148 13.00 -3.15 -9.62
N VAL A 149 12.96 -4.03 -10.62
CA VAL A 149 14.05 -4.94 -10.98
C VAL A 149 14.37 -4.83 -12.46
N PHE A 150 15.66 -4.92 -12.80
CA PHE A 150 16.12 -5.03 -14.17
C PHE A 150 16.15 -6.50 -14.60
N LYS A 151 15.52 -6.81 -15.73
CA LYS A 151 15.36 -8.18 -16.23
C LYS A 151 16.32 -8.55 -17.36
N GLY A 152 17.05 -7.57 -17.89
CA GLY A 152 18.02 -7.74 -18.98
C GLY A 152 17.66 -6.94 -20.23
N THR A 153 18.40 -7.18 -21.30
CA THR A 153 18.24 -6.47 -22.58
C THR A 153 17.86 -7.39 -23.72
N GLU A 154 17.21 -6.82 -24.74
CA GLU A 154 16.87 -7.51 -25.99
C GLU A 154 17.11 -6.57 -27.17
N ALA A 155 17.90 -7.00 -28.16
CA ALA A 155 18.06 -6.27 -29.40
C ALA A 155 16.87 -6.54 -30.33
N TYR A 156 16.36 -5.51 -31.00
CA TYR A 156 15.30 -5.67 -32.00
C TYR A 156 15.42 -4.63 -33.11
N THR A 157 14.76 -4.90 -34.25
CA THR A 157 14.71 -3.97 -35.39
C THR A 157 13.28 -3.47 -35.55
N ALA A 158 13.11 -2.17 -35.70
CA ALA A 158 11.83 -1.54 -35.98
C ALA A 158 12.05 -0.25 -36.78
N ASN A 159 11.20 -0.01 -37.78
CA ASN A 159 11.24 1.18 -38.63
C ASN A 159 12.65 1.43 -39.25
N GLY A 160 13.30 0.36 -39.72
CA GLY A 160 14.64 0.44 -40.32
C GLY A 160 15.79 0.72 -39.35
N LYS A 161 15.53 0.82 -38.04
CA LYS A 161 16.54 1.09 -37.00
C LYS A 161 16.73 -0.11 -36.09
N GLN A 162 17.95 -0.23 -35.55
CA GLN A 162 18.29 -1.21 -34.52
C GLN A 162 18.16 -0.59 -33.13
N TRP A 163 17.50 -1.28 -32.23
CA TRP A 163 17.18 -0.83 -30.88
C TRP A 163 17.66 -1.83 -29.85
N ILE A 164 17.93 -1.35 -28.64
CA ILE A 164 18.13 -2.18 -27.44
C ILE A 164 17.00 -1.87 -26.47
N ARG A 165 16.16 -2.88 -26.22
CA ARG A 165 15.09 -2.84 -25.21
C ARG A 165 15.68 -3.22 -23.85
N TYR A 166 15.40 -2.42 -22.83
CA TYR A 166 15.73 -2.69 -21.43
C TYR A 166 14.45 -3.16 -20.73
N LYS A 167 14.42 -4.43 -20.35
CA LYS A 167 13.26 -5.07 -19.72
C LYS A 167 13.31 -4.84 -18.21
N LEU A 168 12.19 -4.42 -17.65
CA LEU A 168 12.00 -4.07 -16.24
C LEU A 168 10.79 -4.81 -15.69
N ALA A 169 10.75 -5.02 -14.38
CA ALA A 169 9.57 -5.55 -13.70
C ALA A 169 9.40 -4.95 -12.30
N ILE A 170 8.19 -5.03 -11.75
CA ILE A 170 7.91 -4.74 -10.34
C ILE A 170 7.80 -6.06 -9.59
N ALA A 171 8.83 -6.38 -8.80
CA ALA A 171 8.97 -7.67 -8.14
C ALA A 171 7.89 -7.94 -7.08
N ASN A 172 7.29 -6.90 -6.51
CA ASN A 172 6.22 -6.97 -5.53
C ASN A 172 4.87 -6.51 -6.11
N LYS A 173 4.63 -6.72 -7.41
CA LYS A 173 3.40 -6.30 -8.11
C LYS A 173 2.10 -6.73 -7.41
N GLU A 174 2.12 -7.86 -6.71
CA GLU A 174 0.98 -8.44 -6.01
C GLU A 174 0.46 -7.59 -4.84
N ILE A 175 1.24 -6.62 -4.33
CA ILE A 175 0.74 -5.72 -3.29
C ILE A 175 -0.15 -4.61 -3.86
N PHE A 176 -0.09 -4.37 -5.17
CA PHE A 176 -0.84 -3.29 -5.79
C PHE A 176 -2.29 -3.72 -6.03
N PRO A 177 -3.27 -2.90 -5.62
CA PRO A 177 -4.69 -3.23 -5.80
C PRO A 177 -5.08 -3.33 -7.28
N ALA A 178 -5.95 -4.30 -7.61
CA ALA A 178 -6.39 -4.55 -8.99
C ALA A 178 -7.11 -3.34 -9.59
N GLU A 179 -7.76 -2.52 -8.75
CA GLU A 179 -8.48 -1.32 -9.15
C GLU A 179 -7.56 -0.26 -9.77
N LEU A 180 -6.26 -0.29 -9.50
CA LEU A 180 -5.30 0.60 -10.17
C LEU A 180 -5.19 0.25 -11.67
N PHE A 181 -5.47 -0.99 -12.06
CA PHE A 181 -5.31 -1.47 -13.43
C PHE A 181 -6.64 -1.52 -14.20
N GLY A 182 -7.76 -1.30 -13.51
CA GLY A 182 -9.06 -1.20 -14.15
C GLY A 182 -9.16 0.00 -15.11
N PRO A 183 -10.03 -0.08 -16.14
CA PRO A 183 -10.30 1.03 -17.05
C PRO A 183 -10.90 2.22 -16.29
N ALA A 184 -10.48 3.43 -16.63
CA ALA A 184 -10.95 4.66 -16.01
C ALA A 184 -11.41 5.69 -17.06
N PRO A 185 -12.57 5.46 -17.71
CA PRO A 185 -13.09 6.34 -18.77
C PRO A 185 -13.53 7.72 -18.26
N ASP A 186 -13.67 7.87 -16.94
CA ASP A 186 -13.90 9.14 -16.24
C ASP A 186 -12.64 10.03 -16.18
N LEU A 187 -11.46 9.49 -16.48
CA LEU A 187 -10.18 10.21 -16.46
C LEU A 187 -9.70 10.55 -17.88
N PRO A 188 -8.82 11.56 -18.06
CA PRO A 188 -8.29 11.91 -19.39
C PRO A 188 -7.76 10.70 -20.17
N PRO A 189 -7.93 10.64 -21.49
CA PRO A 189 -7.45 9.50 -22.27
C PRO A 189 -5.91 9.45 -22.31
N CYS A 190 -5.36 8.26 -22.55
CA CYS A 190 -3.95 8.13 -22.92
C CYS A 190 -3.82 8.10 -24.44
N GLY A 191 -3.47 9.24 -25.05
CA GLY A 191 -3.56 9.40 -26.51
C GLY A 191 -5.00 9.16 -26.97
N SER A 192 -5.21 8.19 -27.87
CA SER A 192 -6.55 7.79 -28.33
C SER A 192 -7.24 6.74 -27.44
N ASN A 193 -6.56 6.21 -26.40
CA ASN A 193 -7.15 5.22 -25.50
C ASN A 193 -8.02 5.89 -24.43
N THR A 194 -9.34 5.89 -24.64
CA THR A 194 -10.36 6.39 -23.68
C THR A 194 -10.66 5.42 -22.54
N GLN A 195 -10.16 4.18 -22.61
CA GLN A 195 -10.26 3.18 -21.55
C GLN A 195 -8.90 2.91 -20.90
N ALA A 196 -8.02 3.94 -20.90
CA ALA A 196 -6.73 3.85 -20.24
C ALA A 196 -6.91 3.47 -18.76
N SER A 197 -5.92 2.76 -18.23
CA SER A 197 -5.92 2.30 -16.86
C SER A 197 -5.98 3.48 -15.89
N ARG A 198 -6.58 3.26 -14.72
CA ARG A 198 -6.53 4.21 -13.60
C ARG A 198 -5.09 4.56 -13.22
N THR A 199 -4.16 3.61 -13.34
CA THR A 199 -2.73 3.82 -13.11
C THR A 199 -1.95 4.01 -14.39
N TRP A 200 -1.04 4.99 -14.36
CA TRP A 200 0.07 5.08 -15.31
C TRP A 200 1.38 4.69 -14.66
N VAL A 201 2.28 4.09 -15.43
CA VAL A 201 3.65 3.79 -15.03
C VAL A 201 4.59 4.63 -15.87
N ASP A 202 5.37 5.50 -15.25
CA ASP A 202 6.39 6.30 -15.92
C ASP A 202 7.78 5.87 -15.50
N ILE A 203 8.71 5.82 -16.46
CA ILE A 203 10.12 5.47 -16.26
C ILE A 203 10.95 6.74 -16.35
N PHE A 204 11.84 6.94 -15.38
CA PHE A 204 12.66 8.13 -15.27
C PHE A 204 14.14 7.81 -15.18
N ASN A 205 14.96 8.67 -15.78
CA ASN A 205 16.40 8.69 -15.59
C ASN A 205 16.72 9.28 -14.21
N THR A 206 17.51 8.58 -13.39
CA THR A 206 17.87 9.07 -12.05
C THR A 206 18.79 10.29 -12.08
N ALA A 207 19.55 10.50 -13.16
CA ALA A 207 20.54 11.57 -13.22
C ALA A 207 19.91 12.97 -13.30
N ASN A 208 18.74 13.08 -13.93
CA ASN A 208 18.11 14.37 -14.24
C ASN A 208 16.58 14.37 -14.06
N ASN A 209 16.00 13.29 -13.51
CA ASN A 209 14.55 13.08 -13.38
C ASN A 209 13.78 13.24 -14.71
N GLN A 210 14.45 13.07 -15.84
CA GLN A 210 13.80 13.13 -17.14
C GLN A 210 12.96 11.88 -17.34
N ARG A 211 11.69 12.06 -17.72
CA ARG A 211 10.82 10.98 -18.16
C ARG A 211 11.35 10.39 -19.47
N ILE A 212 11.58 9.08 -19.47
CA ILE A 212 12.11 8.32 -20.62
C ILE A 212 10.96 7.70 -21.42
N TYR A 213 10.03 7.05 -20.73
CA TYR A 213 8.94 6.28 -21.34
C TYR A 213 7.81 6.09 -20.32
N GLY A 214 6.66 5.57 -20.76
CA GLY A 214 5.62 5.16 -19.82
C GLY A 214 4.52 4.32 -20.44
N PHE A 215 3.72 3.73 -19.57
CA PHE A 215 2.65 2.77 -19.85
C PHE A 215 1.34 3.29 -19.25
N CYS A 216 0.26 3.15 -20.01
CA CYS A 216 -1.08 3.60 -19.62
C CYS A 216 -2.19 2.61 -20.00
N ALA A 217 -1.82 1.50 -20.63
CA ALA A 217 -2.70 0.41 -21.03
C ALA A 217 -2.28 -0.86 -20.27
N LEU A 218 -2.41 -0.80 -18.95
CA LEU A 218 -2.09 -1.88 -18.02
C LEU A 218 -3.41 -2.47 -17.51
N SER A 219 -3.77 -3.65 -17.98
CA SER A 219 -5.03 -4.33 -17.67
C SER A 219 -5.03 -5.05 -16.33
N SER A 220 -3.84 -5.36 -15.79
CA SER A 220 -3.70 -6.11 -14.54
C SER A 220 -2.34 -5.87 -13.88
N GLN A 221 -2.18 -6.30 -12.61
CA GLN A 221 -0.86 -6.25 -11.94
C GLN A 221 0.21 -7.00 -12.71
N GLN A 222 -0.16 -8.06 -13.44
CA GLN A 222 0.73 -8.92 -14.20
C GLN A 222 1.46 -8.15 -15.31
N ASP A 223 0.86 -7.08 -15.84
CA ASP A 223 1.50 -6.24 -16.85
C ASP A 223 2.74 -5.50 -16.30
N LEU A 224 2.86 -5.37 -14.97
CA LEU A 224 4.05 -4.84 -14.31
C LEU A 224 5.29 -5.75 -14.44
N ASP A 225 5.16 -6.98 -14.96
CA ASP A 225 6.31 -7.85 -15.31
C ASP A 225 6.89 -7.54 -16.69
N SER A 226 6.19 -6.75 -17.50
CA SER A 226 6.50 -6.49 -18.91
C SER A 226 6.78 -5.01 -19.19
N LEU A 227 7.35 -4.30 -18.21
CA LEU A 227 7.76 -2.91 -18.40
C LEU A 227 9.06 -2.84 -19.21
N TRP A 228 9.22 -1.78 -19.99
CA TRP A 228 10.43 -1.58 -20.79
C TRP A 228 10.58 -0.15 -21.28
N PHE A 229 11.80 0.19 -21.71
CA PHE A 229 12.07 1.30 -22.62
C PHE A 229 13.12 0.85 -23.64
N ALA A 230 13.33 1.63 -24.71
CA ALA A 230 14.33 1.31 -25.72
C ALA A 230 15.19 2.53 -26.04
N VAL A 231 16.44 2.26 -26.40
CA VAL A 231 17.38 3.24 -26.96
C VAL A 231 17.90 2.72 -28.29
N GLU A 232 18.19 3.62 -29.23
CA GLU A 232 18.79 3.26 -30.51
C GLU A 232 20.19 2.66 -30.27
N ARG A 233 20.52 1.58 -30.98
CA ARG A 233 21.81 0.90 -30.83
C ARG A 233 22.96 1.90 -31.07
N GLY A 234 23.95 1.90 -30.18
CA GLY A 234 25.06 2.86 -30.19
C GLY A 234 24.83 4.09 -29.31
N THR A 235 23.59 4.35 -28.88
CA THR A 235 23.30 5.38 -27.88
C THR A 235 23.55 4.84 -26.48
N ALA A 236 24.23 5.62 -25.63
CA ALA A 236 24.43 5.25 -24.24
C ALA A 236 23.10 5.27 -23.47
N PRO A 237 22.71 4.18 -22.77
CA PRO A 237 21.53 4.19 -21.92
C PRO A 237 21.76 5.02 -20.64
N PRO A 238 20.68 5.43 -19.96
CA PRO A 238 20.76 5.90 -18.59
C PRO A 238 21.54 4.90 -17.72
N ARG A 239 22.35 5.40 -16.78
CA ARG A 239 23.08 4.51 -15.85
C ARG A 239 22.11 3.77 -14.93
N GLN A 240 21.11 4.49 -14.44
CA GLN A 240 20.10 3.99 -13.54
C GLN A 240 18.73 4.58 -13.92
N VAL A 241 17.68 3.82 -13.61
CA VAL A 241 16.30 4.25 -13.78
C VAL A 241 15.49 3.96 -12.52
N TYR A 242 14.40 4.70 -12.35
CA TYR A 242 13.34 4.39 -11.40
C TYR A 242 11.98 4.49 -12.11
N VAL A 243 10.94 3.95 -11.51
CA VAL A 243 9.57 4.10 -12.00
C VAL A 243 8.69 4.83 -10.98
N VAL A 244 7.63 5.44 -11.49
CA VAL A 244 6.53 5.99 -10.70
C VAL A 244 5.24 5.35 -11.20
N LEU A 245 4.51 4.69 -10.29
CA LEU A 245 3.13 4.29 -10.50
C LEU A 245 2.25 5.43 -10.00
N THR A 246 1.46 6.04 -10.86
CA THR A 246 0.54 7.13 -10.49
C THR A 246 -0.87 6.60 -10.45
N ASP A 247 -1.54 6.63 -9.29
CA ASP A 247 -3.00 6.52 -9.22
C ASP A 247 -3.60 7.87 -9.63
N ARG A 248 -4.16 7.91 -10.82
CA ARG A 248 -4.64 9.15 -11.43
C ARG A 248 -5.93 9.67 -10.81
N ARG A 249 -6.70 8.82 -10.12
CA ARG A 249 -7.95 9.22 -9.48
C ARG A 249 -7.68 9.94 -8.16
N THR A 250 -6.69 9.47 -7.41
CA THR A 250 -6.31 10.08 -6.12
C THR A 250 -5.12 11.04 -6.24
N ASN A 251 -4.51 11.11 -7.42
CA ASN A 251 -3.26 11.84 -7.67
C ASN A 251 -2.11 11.37 -6.76
N THR A 252 -2.10 10.09 -6.38
CA THR A 252 -1.05 9.50 -5.53
C THR A 252 0.04 8.90 -6.40
N ALA A 253 1.30 9.21 -6.09
CA ALA A 253 2.47 8.70 -6.79
C ALA A 253 3.28 7.73 -5.93
N TYR A 254 3.56 6.54 -6.46
CA TYR A 254 4.35 5.50 -5.82
C TYR A 254 5.69 5.34 -6.55
N ARG A 255 6.76 5.90 -5.96
CA ARG A 255 8.10 5.85 -6.53
C ARG A 255 8.85 4.59 -6.12
N SER A 256 9.52 3.94 -7.07
CA SER A 256 10.32 2.75 -6.81
C SER A 256 11.72 3.06 -6.27
N ASN A 257 12.44 2.01 -5.85
CA ASN A 257 13.91 2.03 -5.83
C ASN A 257 14.48 2.29 -7.24
N SER A 258 15.76 2.67 -7.30
CA SER A 258 16.50 2.74 -8.56
C SER A 258 17.16 1.39 -8.89
N VAL A 259 17.30 1.10 -10.17
CA VAL A 259 18.04 -0.07 -10.68
C VAL A 259 19.15 0.37 -11.63
N THR A 260 20.30 -0.29 -11.53
CA THR A 260 21.45 -0.08 -12.41
C THR A 260 21.30 -0.90 -13.68
N LEU A 261 21.55 -0.28 -14.83
CA LEU A 261 21.45 -0.92 -16.15
C LEU A 261 22.82 -1.27 -16.75
N ARG A 262 23.89 -0.69 -16.20
CA ARG A 262 25.28 -0.83 -16.61
C ARG A 262 26.23 -0.60 -15.45
#